data_AF-A0AAW4Y439-F1
#
_entry.id   AF-A0AAW4Y439-F1
#
_cell.length_a   1.000
_cell.length_b   1.000
_cell.length_c   1.000
_cell.angle_alpha   90.00
_cell.angle_beta   90.00
_cell.angle_gamma   90.00
#
_symmetry.space_group_name_H-M   'P 1'
#
loop_
_entity.id
_entity.type
_entity.pdbx_description
1 polymer ?
#
loop_
_entity_poly.entity_id
_entity_poly.type
_entity_poly.pdbx_seq_one_letter_code
_entity_poly.pdbx_strand_id
1 'polypeptide(L)'
;MTADSYSHHLATGNQFVADAQKIATTDFAAARALWQQAGQAFYRAHQADREQPEAAMRLAQAWMAEAHALQKEGSPNATVMWQNAAAQNELAFDLDPRNARIAMAAASCHHFAGDAEAAQAWMQIGQHLASGGDQTPEPADPTDD
;
A
#
# COMPACT_ATOMS: atom_id res chain seq x y z
N MET A 1 17.59 -18.68 5.67
CA MET A 1 17.97 -17.30 6.05
C MET A 1 16.82 -16.34 5.74
N THR A 2 15.60 -16.61 6.22
CA THR A 2 14.38 -15.93 5.72
C THR A 2 13.77 -14.97 6.74
N ALA A 3 13.47 -15.43 7.96
CA ALA A 3 12.80 -14.60 8.98
C ALA A 3 13.67 -13.44 9.52
N ASP A 4 14.95 -13.68 9.79
CA ASP A 4 15.86 -12.64 10.30
C ASP A 4 16.14 -11.55 9.25
N SER A 5 16.27 -11.96 7.98
CA SER A 5 16.50 -11.03 6.86
C SER A 5 15.24 -10.20 6.56
N TYR A 6 14.05 -10.82 6.58
CA TYR A 6 12.77 -10.14 6.47
C TYR A 6 12.63 -9.05 7.53
N SER A 7 12.75 -9.44 8.81
CA SER A 7 12.51 -8.55 9.95
C SER A 7 13.51 -7.40 9.98
N HIS A 8 14.77 -7.66 9.65
CA HIS A 8 15.80 -6.63 9.54
C HIS A 8 15.46 -5.61 8.46
N HIS A 9 15.15 -6.06 7.23
CA HIS A 9 14.82 -5.17 6.12
C HIS A 9 13.53 -4.36 6.38
N LEU A 10 12.51 -4.99 6.97
CA LEU A 10 11.28 -4.31 7.36
C LEU A 10 11.56 -3.20 8.38
N ALA A 11 12.36 -3.49 9.42
CA ALA A 11 12.75 -2.50 10.42
C ALA A 11 13.57 -1.35 9.81
N THR A 12 14.53 -1.65 8.93
CA THR A 12 15.31 -0.64 8.20
C THR A 12 14.41 0.28 7.38
N GLY A 13 13.46 -0.27 6.62
CA GLY A 13 12.52 0.53 5.84
C GLY A 13 11.67 1.43 6.72
N ASN A 14 11.16 0.91 7.84
CA ASN A 14 10.38 1.69 8.80
C ASN A 14 11.18 2.85 9.42
N GLN A 15 12.48 2.65 9.70
CA GLN A 15 13.35 3.71 10.18
C GLN A 15 13.48 4.83 9.13
N PHE A 16 13.72 4.50 7.87
CA PHE A 16 13.78 5.50 6.80
C PHE A 16 12.46 6.26 6.63
N VAL A 17 11.31 5.58 6.72
CA VAL A 17 10.00 6.26 6.69
C VAL A 17 9.86 7.25 7.85
N ALA A 18 10.24 6.84 9.06
CA ALA A 18 10.16 7.71 10.24
C ALA A 18 11.07 8.93 10.09
N ASP A 19 12.27 8.77 9.53
CA ASP A 19 13.20 9.88 9.30
C ASP A 19 12.70 10.80 8.17
N ALA A 20 12.11 10.24 7.10
CA ALA A 20 11.50 11.03 6.04
C ALA A 20 10.35 11.91 6.56
N GLN A 21 9.49 11.36 7.42
CA GLN A 21 8.37 12.08 8.01
C GLN A 21 8.80 13.29 8.84
N LYS A 22 9.96 13.22 9.52
CA LYS A 22 10.48 14.34 10.32
C LYS A 22 10.88 15.55 9.47
N ILE A 23 11.32 15.32 8.24
CA ILE A 23 11.87 16.37 7.37
C ILE A 23 10.95 16.71 6.19
N ALA A 24 9.90 15.94 5.93
CA ALA A 24 9.02 16.14 4.78
C ALA A 24 8.32 17.51 4.72
N THR A 25 8.19 18.21 5.86
CA THR A 25 7.59 19.55 5.91
C THR A 25 8.59 20.68 5.63
N THR A 26 9.89 20.40 5.74
CA THR A 26 10.97 21.41 5.61
C THR A 26 11.86 21.15 4.40
N ASP A 27 12.10 19.89 4.07
CA ASP A 27 12.90 19.45 2.93
C ASP A 27 12.28 18.19 2.31
N PHE A 28 11.38 18.43 1.34
CA PHE A 28 10.65 17.35 0.67
C PHE A 28 11.55 16.53 -0.27
N ALA A 29 12.61 17.14 -0.82
CA ALA A 29 13.57 16.44 -1.68
C ALA A 29 14.43 15.47 -0.86
N ALA A 30 14.88 15.88 0.32
CA ALA A 30 15.56 14.99 1.25
C ALA A 30 14.62 13.89 1.78
N ALA A 31 13.36 14.21 2.08
CA ALA A 31 12.36 13.19 2.46
C ALA A 31 12.15 12.15 1.36
N ARG A 32 12.14 12.58 0.09
CA ARG A 32 12.06 11.68 -1.06
C ARG A 32 13.22 10.70 -1.14
N ALA A 33 14.46 11.17 -0.92
CA ALA A 33 15.63 10.29 -0.90
C ALA A 33 15.53 9.22 0.21
N LEU A 34 14.88 9.55 1.33
CA LEU A 34 14.60 8.58 2.40
C LEU A 34 13.47 7.61 2.03
N TRP A 35 12.41 8.06 1.35
CA TRP A 35 11.38 7.14 0.83
C TRP A 35 11.92 6.17 -0.22
N GLN A 36 12.85 6.60 -1.06
CA GLN A 36 13.55 5.70 -1.98
C GLN A 36 14.34 4.61 -1.24
N GLN A 37 15.06 4.99 -0.18
CA GLN A 37 15.78 4.04 0.67
C GLN A 37 14.83 3.09 1.41
N ALA A 38 13.70 3.60 1.89
CA ALA A 38 12.65 2.78 2.48
C ALA A 38 12.10 1.76 1.48
N GLY A 39 11.79 2.18 0.25
CA GLY A 39 11.33 1.30 -0.82
C GLY A 39 12.33 0.19 -1.14
N GLN A 40 13.63 0.50 -1.21
CA GLN A 40 14.67 -0.52 -1.41
C GLN A 40 14.72 -1.53 -0.25
N ALA A 41 14.58 -1.07 0.99
CA ALA A 41 14.56 -1.93 2.16
C ALA A 41 13.30 -2.83 2.16
N PHE A 42 12.12 -2.27 1.94
CA PHE A 42 10.88 -3.05 1.87
C PHE A 42 10.85 -4.03 0.69
N TYR A 43 11.44 -3.67 -0.45
CA TYR A 43 11.61 -4.60 -1.57
C TYR A 43 12.50 -5.80 -1.20
N ARG A 44 13.56 -5.59 -0.42
CA ARG A 44 14.37 -6.71 0.11
C ARG A 44 13.61 -7.53 1.15
N ALA A 45 12.80 -6.90 2.00
CA ALA A 45 11.91 -7.60 2.93
C ALA A 45 10.92 -8.49 2.17
N HIS A 46 10.24 -7.94 1.16
CA HIS A 46 9.29 -8.67 0.34
C HIS A 46 9.95 -9.82 -0.45
N GLN A 47 11.18 -9.66 -0.91
CA GLN A 47 11.92 -10.77 -1.53
C GLN A 47 12.33 -11.86 -0.54
N ALA A 48 12.59 -11.51 0.73
CA ALA A 48 12.94 -12.46 1.78
C ALA A 48 11.73 -13.31 2.21
N ASP A 49 10.52 -12.72 2.17
CA ASP A 49 9.25 -13.41 2.39
C ASP A 49 8.12 -12.75 1.58
N ARG A 50 7.66 -13.46 0.53
CA ARG A 50 6.63 -12.97 -0.40
C ARG A 50 5.21 -13.21 0.11
N GLU A 51 5.05 -14.09 1.08
CA GLU A 51 3.73 -14.44 1.64
C GLU A 51 3.32 -13.47 2.76
N GLN A 52 4.21 -12.56 3.15
CA GLN A 52 3.92 -11.55 4.17
C GLN A 52 3.32 -10.29 3.53
N PRO A 53 2.02 -10.01 3.77
CA PRO A 53 1.37 -8.83 3.20
C PRO A 53 1.99 -7.53 3.70
N GLU A 54 2.54 -7.50 4.92
CA GLU A 54 3.09 -6.26 5.50
C GLU A 54 4.22 -5.67 4.65
N ALA A 55 5.19 -6.46 4.19
CA ALA A 55 6.29 -5.93 3.37
C ALA A 55 5.79 -5.40 2.02
N ALA A 56 4.82 -6.07 1.40
CA ALA A 56 4.18 -5.61 0.18
C ALA A 56 3.46 -4.27 0.39
N MET A 57 2.67 -4.16 1.46
CA MET A 57 1.97 -2.92 1.82
C MET A 57 2.95 -1.77 2.09
N ARG A 58 4.02 -2.03 2.85
CA ARG A 58 5.03 -1.02 3.19
C ARG A 58 5.80 -0.54 1.96
N LEU A 59 6.12 -1.44 1.04
CA LEU A 59 6.72 -1.09 -0.25
C LEU A 59 5.79 -0.17 -1.05
N ALA A 60 4.51 -0.52 -1.16
CA ALA A 60 3.53 0.31 -1.84
C ALA A 60 3.44 1.71 -1.20
N GLN A 61 3.35 1.80 0.12
CA GLN A 61 3.31 3.08 0.85
C GLN A 61 4.56 3.95 0.62
N ALA A 62 5.75 3.34 0.58
CA ALA A 62 6.98 4.07 0.27
C ALA A 62 6.95 4.65 -1.15
N TRP A 63 6.47 3.87 -2.13
CA TRP A 63 6.29 4.36 -3.51
C TRP A 63 5.19 5.42 -3.63
N MET A 64 4.09 5.32 -2.88
CA MET A 64 3.07 6.39 -2.84
C MET A 64 3.65 7.71 -2.33
N ALA A 65 4.48 7.65 -1.27
CA ALA A 65 5.13 8.84 -0.72
C ALA A 65 6.14 9.45 -1.71
N GLU A 66 6.94 8.61 -2.38
CA GLU A 66 7.84 9.05 -3.45
C GLU A 66 7.06 9.62 -4.65
N ALA A 67 5.94 9.02 -5.03
CA ALA A 67 5.10 9.48 -6.13
C ALA A 67 4.52 10.86 -5.86
N HIS A 68 4.05 11.11 -4.63
CA HIS A 68 3.66 12.46 -4.20
C HIS A 68 4.84 13.45 -4.28
N ALA A 69 6.05 13.04 -3.90
CA ALA A 69 7.26 13.86 -4.03
C ALA A 69 7.52 14.28 -5.49
N LEU A 70 7.58 13.29 -6.37
CA LEU A 70 7.73 13.46 -7.80
C LEU A 70 6.64 14.37 -8.40
N GLN A 71 5.40 14.24 -7.94
CA GLN A 71 4.29 15.03 -8.46
C GLN A 71 4.41 16.51 -8.09
N LYS A 72 4.88 16.83 -6.87
CA LYS A 72 5.16 18.22 -6.49
C LYS A 72 6.29 18.85 -7.30
N GLU A 73 7.23 18.03 -7.77
CA GLU A 73 8.31 18.45 -8.67
C GLU A 73 7.87 18.53 -10.15
N GLY A 74 6.62 18.16 -10.47
CA GLY A 74 6.14 18.08 -11.85
C GLY A 74 6.81 16.98 -12.67
N SER A 75 7.40 15.98 -12.01
CA SER A 75 8.12 14.90 -12.68
C SER A 75 7.14 13.89 -13.30
N PRO A 76 7.34 13.50 -14.57
CA PRO A 76 6.52 12.47 -15.22
C PRO A 76 6.68 11.09 -14.58
N ASN A 77 7.74 10.87 -13.79
CA ASN A 77 7.96 9.61 -13.08
C ASN A 77 6.96 9.39 -11.93
N ALA A 78 6.22 10.42 -11.52
CA ALA A 78 5.16 10.28 -10.50
C ALA A 78 4.13 9.22 -10.93
N THR A 79 3.67 9.27 -12.18
CA THR A 79 2.70 8.33 -12.74
C THR A 79 3.20 6.89 -12.69
N VAL A 80 4.49 6.68 -13.03
CA VAL A 80 5.11 5.35 -12.98
C VAL A 80 5.17 4.83 -11.56
N MET A 81 5.51 5.67 -10.58
CA MET A 81 5.50 5.27 -9.16
C MET A 81 4.08 4.96 -8.67
N TRP A 82 3.07 5.70 -9.11
CA TRP A 82 1.66 5.39 -8.81
C TRP A 82 1.23 4.04 -9.38
N GLN A 83 1.61 3.72 -10.62
CA GLN A 83 1.33 2.42 -11.24
C GLN A 83 2.01 1.27 -10.48
N ASN A 84 3.28 1.43 -10.10
CA ASN A 84 3.99 0.44 -9.30
C ASN A 84 3.35 0.25 -7.92
N ALA A 85 2.96 1.35 -7.26
CA ALA A 85 2.28 1.30 -5.97
C ALA A 85 0.88 0.65 -6.08
N ALA A 86 0.17 0.88 -7.18
CA ALA A 86 -1.10 0.21 -7.46
C ALA A 86 -0.88 -1.31 -7.52
N ALA A 87 -0.05 -1.79 -8.46
CA ALA A 87 0.24 -3.22 -8.62
C ALA A 87 0.73 -3.89 -7.33
N GLN A 88 1.53 -3.19 -6.52
CA GLN A 88 2.00 -3.72 -5.24
C GLN A 88 0.89 -3.80 -4.18
N ASN A 89 -0.06 -2.86 -4.17
CA ASN A 89 -1.25 -2.96 -3.32
C ASN A 89 -2.16 -4.10 -3.78
N GLU A 90 -2.31 -4.34 -5.08
CA GLU A 90 -3.08 -5.49 -5.59
C GLU A 90 -2.46 -6.81 -5.11
N LEU A 91 -1.14 -6.95 -5.23
CA LEU A 91 -0.42 -8.12 -4.69
C LEU A 91 -0.61 -8.26 -3.17
N ALA A 92 -0.55 -7.14 -2.43
CA ALA A 92 -0.78 -7.18 -0.99
C ALA A 92 -2.23 -7.58 -0.67
N PHE A 93 -3.19 -7.23 -1.52
CA PHE A 93 -4.60 -7.59 -1.37
C PHE A 93 -4.82 -9.07 -1.65
N ASP A 94 -4.15 -9.66 -2.64
CA ASP A 94 -4.21 -11.10 -2.90
C ASP A 94 -3.77 -11.92 -1.67
N LEU A 95 -2.85 -11.38 -0.86
CA LEU A 95 -2.39 -11.98 0.40
C LEU A 95 -3.33 -11.72 1.59
N ASP A 96 -4.06 -10.60 1.59
CA ASP A 96 -5.02 -10.23 2.66
C ASP A 96 -6.30 -9.59 2.06
N PRO A 97 -7.18 -10.39 1.43
CA PRO A 97 -8.29 -9.89 0.60
C PRO A 97 -9.45 -9.30 1.42
N ARG A 98 -9.39 -9.39 2.74
CA ARG A 98 -10.39 -8.81 3.64
C ARG A 98 -9.97 -7.43 4.16
N ASN A 99 -8.79 -6.95 3.76
CA ASN A 99 -8.24 -5.70 4.23
C ASN A 99 -8.70 -4.54 3.35
N ALA A 100 -9.81 -3.92 3.76
CA ALA A 100 -10.38 -2.76 3.10
C ALA A 100 -9.36 -1.62 2.87
N ARG A 101 -8.36 -1.47 3.76
CA ARG A 101 -7.35 -0.41 3.62
C ARG A 101 -6.44 -0.64 2.42
N ILE A 102 -6.11 -1.89 2.10
CA ILE A 102 -5.28 -2.21 0.93
C ILE A 102 -6.06 -1.90 -0.34
N ALA A 103 -7.32 -2.31 -0.42
CA ALA A 103 -8.19 -2.00 -1.56
C ALA A 103 -8.35 -0.48 -1.78
N MET A 104 -8.55 0.30 -0.70
CA MET A 104 -8.62 1.76 -0.79
C MET A 104 -7.29 2.40 -1.20
N ALA A 105 -6.15 1.83 -0.78
CA ALA A 105 -4.84 2.28 -1.21
C ALA A 105 -4.61 2.01 -2.70
N ALA A 106 -5.00 0.82 -3.21
CA ALA A 106 -4.98 0.50 -4.64
C ALA A 106 -5.85 1.48 -5.45
N ALA A 107 -7.07 1.75 -4.98
CA ALA A 107 -7.98 2.72 -5.61
C ALA A 107 -7.34 4.11 -5.73
N SER A 108 -6.69 4.56 -4.66
CA SER A 108 -6.01 5.86 -4.63
C SER A 108 -4.82 5.89 -5.60
N CYS A 109 -4.04 4.81 -5.67
CA CYS A 109 -2.91 4.72 -6.59
C CYS A 109 -3.37 4.76 -8.05
N HIS A 110 -4.41 4.01 -8.41
CA HIS A 110 -5.00 4.03 -9.75
C HIS A 110 -5.56 5.40 -10.12
N HIS A 111 -6.21 6.08 -9.17
CA HIS A 111 -6.69 7.45 -9.39
C HIS A 111 -5.55 8.40 -9.77
N PHE A 112 -4.46 8.40 -9.00
CA PHE A 112 -3.30 9.24 -9.31
C PHE A 112 -2.51 8.79 -10.54
N ALA A 113 -2.59 7.51 -10.91
CA ALA A 113 -2.03 6.98 -12.15
C ALA A 113 -2.86 7.35 -13.40
N GLY A 114 -4.07 7.88 -13.23
CA GLY A 114 -4.99 8.23 -14.31
C GLY A 114 -5.88 7.08 -14.78
N ASP A 115 -5.92 5.95 -14.06
CA ASP A 115 -6.80 4.82 -14.36
C ASP A 115 -8.10 4.94 -13.53
N ALA A 116 -9.07 5.67 -14.08
CA ALA A 116 -10.33 5.94 -13.40
C ALA A 116 -11.21 4.69 -13.22
N GLU A 117 -11.12 3.73 -14.15
CA GLU A 117 -11.92 2.50 -14.11
C GLU A 117 -11.42 1.59 -12.98
N ALA A 118 -10.10 1.32 -12.95
CA ALA A 118 -9.50 0.53 -11.89
C ALA A 118 -9.66 1.21 -10.52
N ALA A 119 -9.51 2.54 -10.46
CA ALA A 119 -9.75 3.29 -9.23
C ALA A 119 -11.18 3.10 -8.69
N GLN A 120 -12.18 3.15 -9.57
CA GLN A 120 -13.57 2.96 -9.19
C GLN A 120 -13.84 1.52 -8.72
N ALA A 121 -13.31 0.52 -9.42
CA ALA A 121 -13.47 -0.88 -9.05
C ALA A 121 -12.87 -1.17 -7.66
N TRP A 122 -11.63 -0.75 -7.43
CA TRP A 122 -10.95 -0.93 -6.14
C TRP A 122 -11.63 -0.16 -5.00
N MET A 123 -12.16 1.03 -5.28
CA MET A 123 -12.93 1.79 -4.29
C MET A 123 -14.19 1.03 -3.87
N GLN A 124 -14.93 0.43 -4.82
CA GLN A 124 -16.13 -0.35 -4.52
C GLN A 124 -15.81 -1.58 -3.66
N ILE A 125 -14.73 -2.30 -3.98
CA ILE A 125 -14.23 -3.43 -3.17
C ILE A 125 -13.93 -2.95 -1.75
N GLY A 126 -13.14 -1.88 -1.60
CA GLY A 126 -12.77 -1.34 -0.29
C GLY A 126 -13.99 -0.89 0.53
N GLN A 127 -14.97 -0.24 -0.10
CA GLN A 127 -16.22 0.19 0.55
C GLN A 127 -17.03 -1.01 1.03
N HIS A 128 -17.21 -2.03 0.19
CA HIS A 128 -17.94 -3.24 0.53
C HIS A 128 -17.31 -3.98 1.74
N LEU A 129 -15.98 -4.12 1.73
CA LEU A 129 -15.24 -4.71 2.86
C LEU A 129 -15.37 -3.88 4.14
N ALA A 130 -15.31 -2.54 4.03
CA ALA A 130 -15.44 -1.64 5.18
C ALA A 130 -16.84 -1.65 5.80
N SER A 131 -17.87 -1.88 4.98
CA SER A 131 -19.27 -2.00 5.41
C SER A 131 -19.63 -3.40 5.95
N GLY A 132 -18.67 -4.34 6.01
CA GLY A 132 -18.90 -5.68 6.54
C GLY A 132 -19.71 -6.58 5.62
N GLY A 133 -19.53 -6.44 4.30
CA GLY A 133 -20.32 -7.06 3.23
C GLY A 133 -20.48 -8.59 3.20
N ASP A 134 -19.98 -9.31 4.21
CA ASP A 134 -20.18 -10.75 4.43
C ASP A 134 -21.19 -11.08 5.56
N GLN A 135 -21.93 -10.10 6.09
CA GLN A 135 -23.12 -10.40 6.89
C GLN A 135 -24.25 -10.89 5.98
N THR A 136 -24.15 -12.15 5.57
CA THR A 136 -25.34 -12.89 5.11
C THR A 136 -26.31 -12.90 6.29
N PRO A 137 -27.53 -12.35 6.19
CA PRO A 137 -28.49 -12.48 7.28
C PRO A 137 -28.75 -13.97 7.49
N GLU A 138 -28.43 -14.45 8.69
CA GLU A 138 -28.78 -15.79 9.15
C GLU A 138 -30.31 -15.93 8.97
N PRO A 139 -30.80 -17.00 8.30
CA PRO A 139 -32.24 -17.19 8.18
C PRO A 139 -32.82 -17.27 9.59
N ALA A 140 -33.75 -16.37 9.92
CA ALA A 140 -34.43 -16.37 11.20
C ALA A 140 -35.06 -17.74 11.41
N ASP A 141 -34.64 -18.45 12.47
CA ASP A 141 -35.21 -19.72 12.89
C ASP A 141 -36.73 -19.54 13.09
N PRO A 142 -37.58 -20.24 12.31
CA PRO A 142 -39.00 -20.26 12.58
C PRO A 142 -39.22 -21.29 13.69
N THR A 143 -38.99 -20.89 14.94
CA THR A 143 -39.49 -21.65 16.09
C THR A 143 -40.49 -20.80 16.84
N ASP A 144 -41.73 -20.85 16.35
CA ASP A 144 -42.93 -20.64 17.16
C ASP A 144 -44.03 -21.54 16.57
N ASP A 145 -44.18 -22.72 17.14
CA ASP A 145 -45.43 -23.49 17.27
C ASP A 145 -45.30 -24.51 18.42
#